data_AF-A0A970CJY9-F1
#
_entry.id   AF-A0A970CJY9-F1
#
_cell.length_a   1.000
_cell.length_b   1.000
_cell.length_c   1.000
_cell.angle_alpha   90.00
_cell.angle_beta   90.00
_cell.angle_gamma   90.00
#
_symmetry.space_group_name_H-M   'P 1'
#
loop_
_entity.id
_entity.type
_entity.pdbx_description
1 polymer ?
#
loop_
_entity_poly.entity_id
_entity_poly.type
_entity_poly.pdbx_seq_one_letter_code
_entity_poly.pdbx_strand_id
1 'polypeptide(L)'
;DEPEDCGQKISNYILEKYGLCQVGIIGYQPAIIENCVNVFGPSRVMVTDLSIDNVGEIRYGVKILDGLTATKQLIEFADVILITGTVLANNTFEDILDIMADKPYYFFGTTCAALAHINQVERLCPLSS
;
A
#
# COMPACT_ATOMS: atom_id res chain seq x y z
N ASP A 1 0.19 -16.85 9.99
CA ASP A 1 -1.19 -16.47 9.63
C ASP A 1 -1.24 -15.88 8.23
N GLU A 2 -2.35 -16.02 7.50
CA GLU A 2 -2.49 -15.59 6.09
C GLU A 2 -2.08 -14.12 5.80
N PRO A 3 -2.33 -13.13 6.70
CA PRO A 3 -1.91 -11.75 6.48
C PRO A 3 -0.39 -11.53 6.57
N GLU A 4 0.30 -12.31 7.41
CA GLU A 4 1.73 -12.19 7.66
C GLU A 4 2.55 -12.73 6.49
N ASP A 5 2.14 -13.87 5.94
CA ASP A 5 2.71 -14.45 4.71
C ASP A 5 2.55 -13.50 3.51
N CYS A 6 1.44 -12.76 3.45
CA CYS A 6 1.17 -11.78 2.40
C CYS A 6 2.09 -10.56 2.54
N GLY A 7 2.23 -10.01 3.75
CA GLY A 7 3.13 -8.88 4.02
C GLY A 7 4.59 -9.19 3.68
N GLN A 8 5.06 -10.38 4.04
CA GLN A 8 6.42 -10.81 3.73
C GLN A 8 6.63 -10.99 2.22
N LYS A 9 5.69 -11.62 1.50
CA LYS A 9 5.79 -11.78 0.04
C LYS A 9 5.81 -10.45 -0.70
N ILE A 10 4.95 -9.51 -0.31
CA ILE A 10 4.87 -8.18 -0.93
C ILE A 10 6.17 -7.41 -0.72
N SER A 11 6.64 -7.32 0.53
CA SER A 11 7.87 -6.58 0.85
C SER A 11 9.10 -7.17 0.17
N ASN A 12 9.24 -8.50 0.15
CA ASN A 12 10.33 -9.18 -0.57
C ASN A 12 10.26 -8.95 -2.07
N TYR A 13 9.08 -9.05 -2.69
CA TYR A 13 8.93 -8.78 -4.12
C TYR A 13 9.36 -7.34 -4.47
N ILE A 14 8.96 -6.36 -3.66
CA ILE A 14 9.37 -4.97 -3.88
C ILE A 14 10.89 -4.85 -3.75
N LEU A 15 11.49 -5.46 -2.72
CA LEU A 15 12.93 -5.43 -2.51
C LEU A 15 13.70 -6.06 -3.69
N GLU A 16 13.26 -7.22 -4.17
CA GLU A 16 13.88 -7.93 -5.28
C GLU A 16 13.80 -7.13 -6.60
N LYS A 17 12.67 -6.47 -6.85
CA LYS A 17 12.41 -5.76 -8.11
C LYS A 17 12.97 -4.34 -8.13
N TYR A 18 12.93 -3.64 -7.01
CA TYR A 18 13.25 -2.20 -6.93
C TYR A 18 14.42 -1.87 -5.99
N GLY A 19 14.93 -2.84 -5.23
CA GLY A 19 15.94 -2.61 -4.20
C GLY A 19 15.37 -1.85 -3.00
N LEU A 20 16.24 -1.20 -2.22
CA LEU A 20 15.82 -0.35 -1.10
C LEU A 20 15.24 0.97 -1.62
N CYS A 21 13.92 1.02 -1.75
CA CYS A 21 13.17 2.15 -2.28
C CYS A 21 12.25 2.80 -1.22
N GLN A 22 11.60 3.90 -1.58
CA GLN A 22 10.56 4.54 -0.79
C GLN A 22 9.20 3.90 -1.11
N VAL A 23 8.54 3.35 -0.09
CA VAL A 23 7.25 2.66 -0.22
C VAL A 23 6.13 3.52 0.33
N GLY A 24 5.16 3.85 -0.52
CA GLY A 24 3.91 4.48 -0.11
C GLY A 24 2.82 3.43 0.07
N ILE A 25 2.08 3.48 1.18
CA ILE A 25 0.98 2.56 1.46
C ILE A 25 -0.32 3.35 1.67
N ILE A 26 -1.28 3.16 0.77
CA ILE A 26 -2.62 3.76 0.86
C ILE A 26 -3.56 2.70 1.47
N GLY A 27 -4.01 2.99 2.69
CA GLY A 27 -4.84 2.12 3.52
C GLY A 27 -4.05 1.39 4.60
N TYR A 28 -4.70 1.19 5.75
CA TYR A 28 -4.10 0.57 6.91
C TYR A 28 -4.22 -0.96 6.88
N GLN A 29 -3.08 -1.66 6.78
CA GLN A 29 -2.98 -3.10 6.99
C GLN A 29 -1.74 -3.41 7.84
N PRO A 30 -1.90 -3.78 9.13
CA PRO A 30 -0.79 -3.91 10.08
C PRO A 30 0.35 -4.80 9.59
N ALA A 31 0.04 -6.01 9.12
CA ALA A 31 1.03 -6.99 8.69
C ALA A 31 1.86 -6.51 7.48
N ILE A 32 1.26 -5.77 6.56
CA ILE A 32 1.99 -5.23 5.39
C ILE A 32 2.88 -4.07 5.82
N ILE A 33 2.36 -3.16 6.64
CA ILE A 33 3.12 -2.01 7.14
C ILE A 33 4.33 -2.49 7.92
N GLU A 34 4.16 -3.44 8.84
CA GLU A 34 5.23 -4.00 9.66
C GLU A 34 6.32 -4.63 8.81
N ASN A 35 5.96 -5.48 7.84
CA ASN A 35 6.94 -6.12 6.96
C ASN A 35 7.68 -5.10 6.09
N CYS A 36 6.99 -4.11 5.52
CA CYS A 36 7.64 -3.03 4.78
C CYS A 36 8.59 -2.22 5.67
N VAL A 37 8.20 -1.87 6.90
CA VAL A 37 9.08 -1.17 7.85
C VAL A 37 10.30 -2.03 8.19
N ASN A 38 10.12 -3.33 8.43
CA ASN A 38 11.22 -4.23 8.76
C ASN A 38 12.24 -4.37 7.62
N VAL A 39 11.78 -4.35 6.37
CA VAL A 39 12.64 -4.49 5.17
C VAL A 39 13.29 -3.16 4.75
N PHE A 40 12.51 -2.07 4.68
CA PHE A 40 12.96 -0.80 4.11
C PHE A 40 13.38 0.23 5.17
N GLY A 41 12.96 0.03 6.42
CA GLY A 41 13.13 0.99 7.50
C GLY A 41 12.01 2.05 7.56
N PRO A 42 11.69 2.58 8.74
CA PRO A 42 10.55 3.49 8.93
C PRO A 42 10.71 4.83 8.19
N SER A 43 11.93 5.28 7.87
CA SER A 43 12.17 6.50 7.10
C SER A 43 11.85 6.36 5.60
N ARG A 44 11.70 5.13 5.11
CA ARG A 44 11.37 4.81 3.71
C ARG A 44 9.93 4.36 3.53
N VAL A 45 9.11 4.39 4.57
CA VAL A 45 7.71 3.96 4.52
C VAL A 45 6.81 5.13 4.91
N MET A 46 5.84 5.45 4.05
CA MET A 46 4.80 6.43 4.35
C MET A 46 3.43 5.76 4.20
N VAL A 47 2.55 6.00 5.16
CA VAL A 47 1.23 5.37 5.21
C VAL A 47 0.13 6.42 5.34
N THR A 48 -0.90 6.32 4.52
CA THR A 48 -2.14 7.07 4.68
C THR A 48 -3.31 6.14 4.98
N ASP A 49 -4.30 6.63 5.72
CA ASP A 49 -5.57 5.94 5.93
C ASP A 49 -6.74 6.93 6.00
N LEU A 50 -7.96 6.47 5.71
CA LEU A 50 -9.17 7.28 5.81
C LEU A 50 -9.91 7.11 7.14
N SER A 51 -9.58 6.08 7.93
CA SER A 51 -10.20 5.88 9.23
C SER A 51 -9.62 6.84 10.25
N ILE A 52 -10.49 7.64 10.86
CA ILE A 52 -10.11 8.57 11.94
C ILE A 52 -9.50 7.85 13.15
N ASP A 53 -9.82 6.57 13.34
CA ASP A 53 -9.28 5.74 14.42
C ASP A 53 -7.80 5.40 14.20
N ASN A 54 -7.34 5.41 12.95
CA ASN A 54 -5.95 5.13 12.58
C ASN A 54 -5.13 6.42 12.42
N VAL A 55 -5.74 7.48 11.87
CA VAL A 55 -5.05 8.73 11.54
C VAL A 55 -4.43 9.36 12.79
N GLY A 56 -3.15 9.72 12.68
CA GLY A 56 -2.38 10.33 13.77
C GLY A 56 -1.66 9.34 14.67
N GLU A 57 -2.06 8.06 14.66
CA GLU A 57 -1.38 7.01 15.41
C GLU A 57 0.03 6.74 14.88
N ILE A 58 0.92 6.32 15.77
CA ILE A 58 2.24 5.80 15.40
C ILE A 58 2.17 4.27 15.49
N ARG A 59 2.50 3.60 14.40
CA ARG A 59 2.53 2.14 14.27
C ARG A 59 3.85 1.76 13.63
N TYR A 60 4.59 0.82 14.22
CA TYR A 60 5.87 0.36 13.67
C TYR A 60 6.86 1.52 13.38
N GLY A 61 6.82 2.59 14.18
CA GLY A 61 7.68 3.76 13.97
C GLY A 61 7.28 4.69 12.80
N VAL A 62 6.16 4.42 12.11
CA VAL A 62 5.59 5.30 11.10
C VAL A 62 4.30 5.95 11.61
N LYS A 63 4.11 7.23 11.31
CA LYS A 63 2.86 7.93 11.61
C LYS A 63 1.86 7.66 10.49
N ILE A 64 0.64 7.27 10.84
CA ILE A 64 -0.45 7.14 9.87
C ILE A 64 -0.99 8.52 9.56
N LEU A 65 -0.90 8.93 8.29
CA LEU A 65 -1.33 10.24 7.81
C LEU A 65 -2.79 10.20 7.32
N ASP A 66 -3.44 11.36 7.33
CA ASP A 66 -4.81 11.49 6.81
C ASP A 66 -4.81 11.36 5.28
N GLY A 67 -5.46 10.32 4.77
CA GLY A 67 -5.60 10.07 3.34
C GLY A 67 -6.33 11.16 2.55
N LEU A 68 -7.15 12.00 3.20
CA LEU A 68 -7.82 13.13 2.52
C LEU A 68 -6.85 14.29 2.21
N THR A 69 -5.75 14.39 2.95
CA THR A 69 -4.83 15.55 2.85
C THR A 69 -3.43 15.17 2.40
N ALA A 70 -2.97 13.97 2.75
CA ALA A 70 -1.58 13.55 2.61
C ALA A 70 -1.34 12.54 1.48
N THR A 71 -2.38 12.08 0.78
CA THR A 71 -2.21 11.10 -0.32
C THR A 71 -1.32 11.63 -1.43
N LYS A 72 -1.45 12.92 -1.81
CA LYS A 72 -0.54 13.54 -2.80
C LYS A 72 0.92 13.53 -2.33
N GLN A 73 1.16 13.89 -1.07
CA GLN A 73 2.50 13.85 -0.48
C GLN A 73 3.08 12.42 -0.47
N LEU A 74 2.26 11.42 -0.16
CA LEU A 74 2.64 10.02 -0.21
C LEU A 74 3.02 9.58 -1.62
N ILE A 75 2.22 9.95 -2.62
CA ILE A 75 2.50 9.64 -4.02
C ILE A 75 3.81 10.30 -4.45
N GLU A 76 4.07 11.56 -4.09
CA GLU A 76 5.33 12.25 -4.41
C GLU A 76 6.55 11.56 -3.76
N PHE A 77 6.40 11.15 -2.49
CA PHE A 77 7.43 10.45 -1.73
C PHE A 77 7.77 9.05 -2.27
N ALA A 78 6.78 8.31 -2.76
CA ALA A 78 6.92 6.89 -3.06
C ALA A 78 7.61 6.64 -4.41
N ASP A 79 8.51 5.66 -4.42
CA ASP A 79 8.99 5.00 -5.64
C ASP A 79 8.02 3.89 -6.07
N VAL A 80 7.42 3.20 -5.08
CA VAL A 80 6.45 2.11 -5.29
C VAL A 80 5.24 2.34 -4.37
N ILE A 81 4.04 2.16 -4.91
CA ILE A 81 2.79 2.42 -4.18
C ILE A 81 2.02 1.11 -3.95
N LEU A 82 1.65 0.85 -2.71
CA LEU A 82 0.77 -0.23 -2.30
C LEU A 82 -0.61 0.33 -1.99
N ILE A 83 -1.66 -0.24 -2.57
CA ILE A 83 -3.03 0.26 -2.43
C ILE A 83 -3.95 -0.86 -1.94
N THR A 84 -4.69 -0.61 -0.85
CA THR A 84 -5.70 -1.56 -0.38
C THR A 84 -6.91 -1.60 -1.33
N GLY A 85 -7.49 -2.79 -1.54
CA GLY A 85 -8.63 -2.98 -2.42
C GLY A 85 -9.90 -2.22 -2.05
N THR A 86 -10.05 -1.76 -0.81
CA THR A 86 -11.21 -0.96 -0.39
C THR A 86 -11.23 0.44 -1.03
N VAL A 87 -10.06 0.96 -1.46
CA VAL A 87 -9.97 2.23 -2.19
C VAL A 87 -10.68 2.16 -3.55
N LEU A 88 -10.75 0.97 -4.16
CA LEU A 88 -11.46 0.74 -5.42
C LEU A 88 -12.99 0.82 -5.27
N ALA A 89 -13.52 0.60 -4.06
CA ALA A 89 -14.96 0.65 -3.81
C ALA A 89 -15.50 2.07 -3.53
N ASN A 90 -14.62 3.03 -3.24
CA ASN A 90 -14.98 4.35 -2.73
C ASN A 90 -14.91 5.49 -3.76
N ASN A 91 -14.80 5.19 -5.07
CA ASN A 91 -14.62 6.16 -6.18
C ASN A 91 -13.40 7.09 -6.07
N THR A 92 -12.60 7.01 -5.01
CA THR A 92 -11.38 7.81 -4.82
C THR A 92 -10.19 7.32 -5.65
N PHE A 93 -10.32 6.16 -6.30
CA PHE A 93 -9.22 5.58 -7.07
C PHE A 93 -8.93 6.34 -8.37
N GLU A 94 -9.95 6.86 -9.04
CA GLU A 94 -9.77 7.65 -10.28
C GLU A 94 -8.95 8.92 -10.02
N ASP A 95 -9.27 9.65 -8.93
CA ASP A 95 -8.52 10.84 -8.51
C ASP A 95 -7.04 10.53 -8.19
N ILE A 96 -6.76 9.32 -7.69
CA ILE A 96 -5.41 8.87 -7.34
C ILE A 96 -4.61 8.48 -8.59
N LEU A 97 -5.26 7.84 -9.57
CA LEU A 97 -4.62 7.39 -10.82
C LEU A 97 -3.97 8.55 -11.59
N ASP A 98 -4.68 9.68 -11.70
CA ASP A 98 -4.18 10.86 -12.42
C ASP A 98 -2.91 11.44 -11.79
N ILE A 99 -2.76 11.29 -10.47
CA ILE A 99 -1.62 11.82 -9.70
C ILE A 99 -0.45 10.83 -9.67
N MET A 100 -0.74 9.54 -9.78
CA MET A 100 0.28 8.48 -9.74
C MET A 100 1.12 8.39 -11.02
N ALA A 101 0.62 8.92 -12.15
CA ALA A 101 1.30 8.88 -13.45
C ALA A 101 1.84 7.46 -13.77
N ASP A 102 3.11 7.34 -14.17
CA ASP A 102 3.76 6.07 -14.52
C ASP A 102 4.42 5.35 -13.32
N LYS A 103 4.14 5.75 -12.07
CA LYS A 103 4.76 5.11 -10.89
C LYS A 103 4.25 3.67 -10.73
N PRO A 104 5.12 2.69 -10.40
CA PRO A 104 4.69 1.33 -10.17
C PRO A 104 3.78 1.24 -8.93
N TYR A 105 2.64 0.57 -9.10
CA TYR A 105 1.70 0.35 -8.02
C TYR A 105 1.16 -1.08 -7.99
N TYR A 106 0.82 -1.53 -6.79
CA TYR A 106 0.30 -2.87 -6.53
C TYR A 106 -0.88 -2.82 -5.58
N PHE A 107 -1.86 -3.66 -5.86
CA PHE A 107 -3.03 -3.82 -5.02
C PHE A 107 -2.84 -4.95 -4.01
N PHE A 108 -3.35 -4.76 -2.78
CA PHE A 108 -3.35 -5.78 -1.74
C PHE A 108 -4.69 -5.86 -1.01
N GLY A 109 -4.91 -6.99 -0.32
CA GLY A 109 -6.14 -7.27 0.41
C GLY A 109 -7.13 -8.14 -0.37
N THR A 110 -8.06 -8.77 0.34
CA THR A 110 -9.01 -9.76 -0.23
C THR A 110 -10.01 -9.12 -1.18
N THR A 111 -10.36 -7.83 -0.96
CA THR A 111 -11.21 -7.05 -1.88
C THR A 111 -10.61 -6.94 -3.29
N CYS A 112 -9.29 -7.10 -3.44
CA CYS A 112 -8.62 -7.10 -4.74
C CYS A 112 -8.86 -8.37 -5.56
N ALA A 113 -9.31 -9.47 -4.95
CA ALA A 113 -9.57 -10.72 -5.66
C ALA A 113 -10.67 -10.57 -6.73
N ALA A 114 -11.64 -9.68 -6.51
CA ALA A 114 -12.70 -9.37 -7.47
C ALA A 114 -12.25 -8.38 -8.57
N LEU A 115 -11.33 -7.47 -8.25
CA LEU A 115 -10.95 -6.35 -9.12
C LEU A 115 -9.70 -6.61 -9.97
N ALA A 116 -8.87 -7.59 -9.62
CA ALA A 116 -7.71 -8.01 -10.42
C ALA A 116 -8.08 -8.50 -11.85
N HIS A 117 -9.35 -8.80 -12.11
CA HIS A 117 -9.83 -9.16 -13.44
C HIS A 117 -10.02 -7.95 -14.37
N ILE A 118 -10.12 -6.72 -13.82
CA ILE A 118 -10.53 -5.54 -14.58
C ILE A 118 -9.34 -4.77 -15.18
N ASN A 119 -8.12 -4.84 -14.61
CA ASN A 119 -7.03 -3.92 -14.97
C ASN A 119 -5.71 -4.56 -15.47
N GLN A 120 -5.63 -5.87 -15.76
CA GLN A 120 -4.38 -6.54 -16.22
C GLN A 120 -3.14 -6.32 -15.30
N VAL A 121 -3.34 -5.92 -14.05
CA VAL A 121 -2.26 -5.67 -13.09
C VAL A 121 -1.75 -7.01 -12.57
N GLU A 122 -0.44 -7.25 -12.66
CA GLU A 122 0.20 -8.49 -12.21
C GLU A 122 -0.23 -8.85 -10.79
N ARG A 123 -0.84 -10.03 -10.69
CA ARG A 123 -1.43 -10.59 -9.47
C ARG A 123 -0.31 -11.01 -8.52
N LEU A 124 -0.10 -10.25 -7.44
CA LEU A 124 0.95 -10.54 -6.46
C LEU A 124 0.52 -11.41 -5.27
N CYS A 125 -0.78 -11.72 -5.14
CA CYS A 125 -1.27 -12.65 -4.14
C CYS A 125 -2.25 -13.67 -4.75
N PRO A 126 -1.92 -14.98 -4.73
CA PRO A 126 -2.77 -16.01 -5.33
C PRO A 126 -3.80 -16.64 -4.37
N LEU A 127 -3.98 -16.19 -3.13
CA LEU A 127 -4.77 -16.96 -2.16
C LEU A 127 -5.77 -16.11 -1.37
N SER A 128 -6.96 -16.01 -1.92
CA SER A 128 -8.22 -15.94 -1.15
C SER A 128 -9.22 -16.82 -1.90
N SER A 129 -9.69 -17.87 -1.21
CA SER A 129 -10.86 -18.64 -1.65
C SER A 129 -12.11 -17.77 -1.59
#